data_AF-A0A182EUB4-F1
#
_entry.id   AF-A0A182EUB4-F1
#
_cell.length_a   1.000
_cell.length_b   1.000
_cell.length_c   1.000
_cell.angle_alpha   90.00
_cell.angle_beta   90.00
_cell.angle_gamma   90.00
#
_symmetry.space_group_name_H-M   'P 1'
#
loop_
_entity.id
_entity.type
_entity.pdbx_description
1 polymer ?
#
loop_
_entity_poly.entity_id
_entity_poly.type
_entity_poly.pdbx_seq_one_letter_code
_entity_poly.pdbx_strand_id
1 'polypeptide(L)'
;MEKLLEEVKQMDLTPLDQMVIKEEKQQQYETRKRITEEKIMRFELHNGALETANAEWKQCIQQLPTTTRKREEEKYAQMVDDERVLQRLNQHQTKDEPTHPKESTKMALHQTVILP
;
A
#
# COMPACT_ATOMS: atom_id res chain seq x y z
N MET A 1 6.75 -0.37 6.83
CA MET A 1 5.61 -0.53 5.90
C MET A 1 6.09 -0.80 4.48
N GLU A 2 6.90 0.05 3.86
CA GLU A 2 7.40 -0.14 2.48
C GLU A 2 8.14 -1.46 2.25
N LYS A 3 9.01 -1.87 3.19
CA LYS A 3 9.69 -3.17 3.13
C LYS A 3 8.73 -4.37 3.12
N LEU A 4 7.64 -4.28 3.89
CA LEU A 4 6.61 -5.32 3.99
C LEU A 4 5.81 -5.39 2.69
N LEU A 5 5.52 -4.23 2.08
CA LEU A 5 4.82 -4.12 0.81
C LEU A 5 5.65 -4.70 -0.34
N GLU A 6 6.96 -4.43 -0.36
CA GLU A 6 7.87 -4.99 -1.36
C GLU A 6 8.01 -6.51 -1.22
N GLU A 7 8.09 -6.99 0.02
CA GLU A 7 8.08 -8.41 0.34
C GLU A 7 6.79 -9.15 -0.07
N VAL A 8 5.63 -8.48 -0.07
CA VAL A 8 4.36 -9.04 -0.55
C VAL A 8 4.34 -9.11 -2.09
N LYS A 9 4.90 -8.11 -2.77
CA LYS A 9 4.99 -8.09 -4.25
C LYS A 9 5.87 -9.20 -4.81
N GLN A 10 6.88 -9.63 -4.05
CA GLN A 10 7.80 -10.70 -4.43
C GLN A 10 7.28 -12.10 -4.09
N MET A 11 6.07 -12.21 -3.56
CA MET A 11 5.48 -13.48 -3.17
C MET A 11 4.92 -14.20 -4.40
N ASP A 12 5.35 -15.45 -4.61
CA ASP A 12 4.79 -16.31 -5.64
C ASP A 12 3.38 -16.77 -5.23
N LEU A 13 2.38 -16.05 -5.75
CA LEU A 13 0.96 -16.35 -5.58
C LEU A 13 0.41 -17.22 -6.71
N THR A 14 1.26 -17.76 -7.58
CA THR A 14 0.80 -18.57 -8.71
C THR A 14 0.02 -19.79 -8.20
N PRO A 15 -1.16 -20.09 -8.76
CA PRO A 15 -1.90 -21.30 -8.42
C PRO A 15 -1.07 -22.54 -8.66
N LEU A 16 -1.21 -23.56 -7.81
CA LEU A 16 -0.49 -24.82 -7.96
C LEU A 16 -0.91 -25.50 -9.27
N ASP A 17 0.04 -25.81 -10.15
CA ASP A 17 -0.26 -26.50 -11.40
C ASP A 17 -0.71 -27.95 -11.10
N GLN A 18 -1.91 -28.29 -11.59
CA GLN A 18 -2.53 -29.59 -11.36
C GLN A 18 -1.80 -30.74 -12.09
N MET A 19 -0.96 -30.45 -13.10
CA MET A 19 -0.25 -31.49 -13.87
C MET A 19 1.09 -31.95 -13.26
N VAL A 20 1.49 -31.36 -12.13
CA VAL A 20 2.78 -31.63 -11.45
C VAL A 20 2.81 -33.01 -10.77
N ILE A 21 3.95 -33.70 -10.83
CA ILE A 21 4.18 -35.04 -10.25
C ILE A 21 4.06 -34.97 -8.70
N LYS A 22 3.68 -36.07 -8.05
CA LYS A 22 3.29 -36.10 -6.63
C LYS A 22 4.37 -35.52 -5.70
N GLU A 23 5.62 -35.87 -5.94
CA GLU A 23 6.78 -35.44 -5.14
C GLU A 23 7.05 -33.93 -5.27
N GLU A 24 6.90 -33.38 -6.48
CA GLU A 24 7.03 -31.94 -6.73
C GLU A 24 5.91 -31.14 -6.07
N LYS A 25 4.67 -31.67 -6.08
CA LYS A 25 3.55 -31.07 -5.32
C LYS A 25 3.82 -31.03 -3.82
N GLN A 26 4.38 -32.10 -3.27
CA GLN A 26 4.74 -32.14 -1.85
C GLN A 26 5.82 -31.10 -1.53
N GLN A 27 6.87 -31.01 -2.35
CA GLN A 27 7.94 -30.04 -2.16
C GLN A 27 7.42 -28.59 -2.22
N GLN A 28 6.50 -28.29 -3.13
CA GLN A 28 5.87 -26.97 -3.22
C GLN A 28 5.02 -26.66 -1.98
N TYR A 29 4.24 -27.62 -1.48
CA TYR A 29 3.46 -27.44 -0.25
C TYR A 29 4.37 -27.13 0.95
N GLU A 30 5.42 -27.93 1.16
CA GLU A 30 6.36 -27.71 2.28
C GLU A 30 7.07 -26.36 2.16
N THR A 31 7.42 -25.95 0.95
CA THR A 31 8.05 -24.64 0.69
C THR A 31 7.07 -23.51 1.03
N ARG A 32 5.83 -23.58 0.55
CA ARG A 32 4.79 -22.57 0.83
C ARG A 32 4.43 -22.51 2.31
N LYS A 33 4.39 -23.66 2.99
CA LYS A 33 4.18 -23.74 4.43
C LYS A 33 5.28 -22.99 5.18
N ARG A 34 6.55 -23.27 4.88
CA ARG A 34 7.70 -22.58 5.51
C ARG A 34 7.67 -21.07 5.28
N ILE A 35 7.38 -20.64 4.05
CA ILE A 35 7.27 -19.21 3.71
C ILE A 35 6.14 -18.57 4.51
N THR A 36 4.98 -19.21 4.59
CA THR A 36 3.81 -18.70 5.31
C THR A 36 4.10 -18.57 6.80
N GLU A 37 4.72 -19.59 7.41
CA GLU A 37 5.12 -19.56 8.82
C GLU A 37 6.12 -18.44 9.11
N GLU A 38 7.13 -18.23 8.26
CA GLU A 38 8.08 -17.12 8.42
C GLU A 38 7.38 -15.75 8.34
N LYS A 39 6.43 -15.59 7.41
CA LYS A 39 5.66 -14.35 7.27
C LYS A 39 4.78 -14.09 8.47
N ILE A 40 4.12 -15.12 9.02
CA ILE A 40 3.32 -15.01 10.25
C ILE A 40 4.20 -14.51 11.40
N MET A 41 5.36 -15.15 11.64
CA MET A 41 6.29 -14.73 12.70
C MET A 41 6.73 -13.27 12.52
N ARG A 42 7.01 -12.84 11.29
CA ARG A 42 7.41 -11.46 10.99
C ARG A 42 6.28 -10.47 11.26
N PHE A 43 5.04 -10.81 10.91
CA PHE A 43 3.87 -9.98 11.22
C PHE A 43 3.64 -9.87 12.73
N GLU A 44 3.76 -10.97 13.48
CA GLU A 44 3.65 -10.97 14.94
C GLU A 44 4.70 -10.06 15.58
N LEU A 45 5.96 -10.13 15.12
CA LEU A 45 7.04 -9.25 15.58
C LEU A 45 6.72 -7.78 15.32
N HIS A 46 6.26 -7.44 14.11
CA HIS A 46 5.90 -6.07 13.77
C HIS A 46 4.69 -5.58 14.56
N ASN A 47 3.70 -6.45 14.80
CA ASN A 47 2.54 -6.12 15.62
C ASN A 47 2.95 -5.81 17.06
N GLY A 48 3.82 -6.64 17.67
CA GLY A 48 4.34 -6.38 19.02
C GLY A 48 5.13 -5.06 19.13
N ALA A 49 5.91 -4.72 18.09
CA ALA A 49 6.60 -3.42 18.04
C ALA A 49 5.61 -2.24 17.96
N LEU A 50 4.54 -2.38 17.17
CA LEU A 50 3.48 -1.37 17.07
C LEU A 50 2.70 -1.22 18.38
N GLU A 51 2.37 -2.31 19.06
CA GLU A 51 1.72 -2.29 20.36
C GLU A 51 2.58 -1.58 21.41
N THR A 52 3.89 -1.85 21.42
CA THR A 52 4.85 -1.19 22.29
C THR A 52 4.91 0.31 22.02
N ALA A 53 5.11 0.71 20.77
CA ALA A 53 5.16 2.12 20.38
C ALA A 53 3.84 2.85 20.72
N ASN A 54 2.69 2.18 20.55
CA ASN A 54 1.39 2.73 20.90
C ASN A 54 1.25 2.90 22.43
N ALA A 55 1.73 1.95 23.23
CA ALA A 55 1.75 2.08 24.68
C ALA A 55 2.63 3.25 25.13
N GLU A 56 3.83 3.39 24.56
CA GLU A 56 4.75 4.50 24.82
C GLU A 56 4.11 5.85 24.46
N TRP A 57 3.50 5.95 23.28
CA TRP A 57 2.80 7.16 22.85
C TRP A 57 1.65 7.53 23.80
N LYS A 58 0.84 6.54 24.20
CA LYS A 58 -0.22 6.76 25.20
C LYS A 58 0.34 7.27 26.52
N GLN A 59 1.45 6.69 26.99
CA GLN A 59 2.11 7.11 28.21
C GLN A 59 2.63 8.56 28.10
N CYS A 60 3.28 8.93 27.00
CA CYS A 60 3.72 10.30 26.76
C CYS A 60 2.54 11.30 26.78
N ILE A 61 1.42 10.95 26.14
CA ILE A 61 0.20 11.78 26.12
C ILE A 61 -0.40 11.93 27.52
N GLN A 62 -0.36 10.88 28.34
CA GLN A 62 -0.86 10.92 29.72
C GLN A 62 0.02 11.76 30.64
N GLN A 63 1.33 11.82 30.38
CA GLN A 63 2.27 12.65 31.15
C GLN A 63 2.20 14.14 30.80
N LEU A 64 1.64 14.49 29.63
CA LEU A 64 1.46 15.89 29.24
C LEU A 64 0.47 16.60 30.18
N PRO A 65 0.74 17.87 30.54
CA PRO A 65 -0.22 18.67 31.28
C PRO A 65 -1.56 18.74 30.55
N THR A 66 -2.66 18.56 31.29
CA THR A 66 -4.03 18.54 30.75
C THR A 66 -4.37 19.76 29.91
N THR A 67 -3.83 20.94 30.26
CA THR A 67 -4.01 22.20 29.51
C THR A 67 -3.34 22.18 28.15
N THR A 68 -2.13 21.61 28.06
CA THR A 68 -1.40 21.46 26.79
C THR A 68 -2.10 20.44 25.89
N ARG A 69 -2.53 19.30 26.47
CA ARG A 69 -3.23 18.26 25.73
C ARG A 69 -4.56 18.77 25.12
N LYS A 70 -5.39 19.45 25.91
CA LYS A 70 -6.67 20.01 25.42
C LYS A 70 -6.50 21.00 24.28
N ARG A 71 -5.48 21.88 24.38
CA ARG A 71 -5.18 22.86 23.32
C ARG A 71 -4.79 22.18 22.00
N GLU A 72 -3.97 21.14 22.05
CA GLU A 72 -3.60 20.37 20.85
C GLU A 72 -4.80 19.57 20.32
N GLU A 73 -5.61 18.93 21.17
CA GLU A 73 -6.85 18.25 20.78
C GLU A 73 -7.82 19.19 20.04
N GLU A 74 -8.03 20.41 20.54
CA GLU A 74 -8.85 21.44 19.90
C GLU A 74 -8.29 21.85 18.52
N LYS A 75 -6.96 21.94 18.40
CA LYS A 75 -6.29 22.24 17.13
C LYS A 75 -6.45 21.11 16.11
N TYR A 76 -6.33 19.84 16.52
CA TYR A 76 -6.58 18.72 15.62
C TYR A 76 -8.05 18.63 15.21
N ALA A 77 -8.98 18.86 16.14
CA ALA A 77 -10.40 18.93 15.82
C ALA A 77 -10.69 20.00 14.76
N GLN A 78 -10.12 21.19 14.91
CA GLN A 78 -10.23 22.26 13.90
C GLN A 78 -9.62 21.87 12.54
N MET A 79 -8.53 21.10 12.52
CA MET A 79 -7.92 20.63 11.26
C MET A 79 -8.77 19.56 10.55
N VAL A 80 -9.47 18.71 11.31
CA VAL A 80 -10.39 17.71 10.76
C VAL A 80 -11.62 18.38 10.14
N ASP A 81 -12.10 19.46 10.76
CA ASP A 81 -13.25 20.23 10.28
C ASP A 81 -12.89 21.22 9.14
N ASP A 82 -11.60 21.51 8.91
CA ASP A 82 -11.14 22.38 7.81
C ASP A 82 -11.09 21.59 6.49
N GLU A 83 -12.18 21.62 5.72
CA GLU A 83 -12.29 21.02 4.37
C GLU A 83 -11.13 21.40 3.42
N ARG A 84 -10.48 22.55 3.65
CA ARG A 84 -9.31 22.99 2.87
C ARG A 84 -8.08 22.11 3.09
N VAL A 85 -8.01 21.36 4.19
CA VAL A 85 -6.94 20.38 4.45
C VAL A 85 -7.02 19.24 3.44
N LEU A 86 -8.22 18.69 3.20
CA LEU A 86 -8.43 17.64 2.18
C LEU A 86 -8.13 18.16 0.77
N GLN A 87 -8.53 19.40 0.46
CA GLN A 87 -8.22 20.02 -0.84
C GLN A 87 -6.71 20.21 -1.06
N ARG A 88 -5.95 20.59 -0.03
CA ARG A 88 -4.48 20.70 -0.09
C ARG A 88 -3.83 19.34 -0.27
N LEU A 89 -4.30 18.31 0.44
CA LEU A 89 -3.80 16.94 0.28
C LEU A 89 -4.02 16.40 -1.14
N ASN A 90 -5.19 16.63 -1.75
CA ASN A 90 -5.45 16.24 -3.14
C ASN A 90 -4.58 17.00 -4.15
N GLN A 91 -4.26 18.27 -3.91
CA GLN A 91 -3.35 19.05 -4.78
C GLN A 91 -1.88 18.58 -4.72
N HIS A 92 -1.48 17.91 -3.63
CA HIS A 92 -0.16 17.30 -3.52
C HIS A 92 -0.08 15.92 -4.20
N GLN A 93 -1.20 15.24 -4.43
CA GLN A 93 -1.25 13.99 -5.18
C GLN A 93 -1.27 14.19 -6.71
N THR A 94 -1.73 15.34 -7.20
CA THR A 94 -1.84 15.62 -8.65
C THR A 94 -0.60 16.24 -9.28
N LYS A 95 0.44 16.58 -8.50
CA LYS A 95 1.68 17.20 -9.02
C LYS A 95 2.73 16.21 -9.52
N ASP A 96 2.54 14.91 -9.28
CA ASP A 96 3.48 13.86 -9.70
C ASP A 96 2.99 13.05 -10.92
N GLU A 97 1.96 13.51 -11.65
CA GLU A 97 1.60 12.92 -12.94
C GLU A 97 2.32 13.69 -14.07
N PRO A 98 3.31 13.08 -14.76
CA PRO A 98 3.94 13.74 -15.90
C PRO A 98 2.92 13.82 -17.02
N THR A 99 2.48 15.04 -17.32
CA THR A 99 1.68 15.36 -18.50
C THR A 99 2.54 15.14 -19.74
N HIS A 100 2.50 13.92 -20.29
CA HIS A 100 2.96 13.68 -21.65
C HIS A 100 1.98 14.32 -22.64
N PRO A 101 2.43 15.16 -23.60
CA PRO A 101 1.56 15.64 -24.66
C PRO A 101 1.24 14.47 -25.60
N LYS A 102 -0.04 14.12 -25.71
CA LYS A 102 -0.53 13.18 -26.73
C LYS A 102 -0.56 13.90 -28.08
N GLU A 103 0.52 13.77 -28.85
CA GLU A 103 0.46 13.93 -30.30
C GLU A 103 -0.24 12.73 -30.95
N SER A 104 -0.76 12.97 -32.16
CA SER A 104 -1.29 12.01 -33.15
C SER A 104 -2.74 11.54 -32.95
N THR A 105 -3.65 11.57 -33.93
CA THR A 105 -3.56 11.87 -35.37
C THR A 105 -4.99 12.16 -35.87
N LYS A 106 -5.15 13.23 -36.66
CA LYS A 106 -6.43 13.51 -37.35
C LYS A 106 -6.71 12.42 -38.37
N MET A 107 -7.94 11.90 -38.31
CA MET A 107 -8.56 11.09 -39.35
C MET A 107 -8.46 11.79 -40.71
N ALA A 108 -7.98 11.07 -41.71
CA ALA A 108 -8.36 11.30 -43.10
C ALA A 108 -8.79 9.95 -43.67
N LEU A 109 -10.11 9.73 -43.64
CA LEU A 109 -10.81 8.84 -44.56
C LEU A 109 -10.39 9.22 -45.99
N HIS A 110 -10.10 8.26 -46.87
CA HIS A 110 -10.82 8.08 -48.13
C HIS A 110 -10.42 6.74 -48.78
N GLN A 111 -11.46 6.05 -49.21
CA GLN A 111 -11.57 4.76 -49.90
C GLN A 111 -10.79 4.71 -51.23
N THR A 112 -10.51 3.47 -51.72
CA THR A 112 -10.63 2.94 -53.12
C THR A 112 -9.44 1.98 -53.40
N VAL A 113 -9.60 0.63 -53.37
CA VAL A 113 -10.06 -0.27 -54.48
C VAL A 113 -9.08 -0.15 -55.67
N ILE A 114 -8.37 -1.14 -56.25
CA ILE A 114 -8.55 -2.58 -56.51
C ILE A 114 -7.17 -3.18 -56.93
N LEU A 115 -7.03 -4.51 -56.74
CA LEU A 115 -6.09 -5.52 -57.30
C LEU A 115 -5.70 -5.34 -58.80
N PRO A 116 -4.62 -5.97 -59.33
CA PRO A 116 -4.28 -7.41 -59.26
C PRO A 116 -2.95 -7.75 -58.59
#